data_AF-A0A351NX46-F1
#
_entry.id   AF-A0A351NX46-F1
#
_cell.length_a   1.000
_cell.length_b   1.000
_cell.length_c   1.000
_cell.angle_alpha   90.00
_cell.angle_beta   90.00
_cell.angle_gamma   90.00
#
_symmetry.space_group_name_H-M   'P 1'
#
loop_
_entity.id
_entity.type
_entity.pdbx_description
1 polymer ?
#
loop_
_entity_poly.entity_id
_entity_poly.type
_entity_poly.pdbx_seq_one_letter_code
_entity_poly.pdbx_strand_id
1 'polypeptide(L)'
;MKTFIVAVLMKKNLVRIILVIVSIAHSGSALASGQVKQLGNTSPNRILFVGNSYLYYNDSLHNHVKRMAAERFPERAKLAVYKSATIGGSKLSHHNLDHLLDSKNIGLKKNFELVILQGG
;
A
#
# COMPACT_ATOMS: atom_id res chain seq x y z
N MET A 1 -30.86 49.82 27.15
CA MET A 1 -29.78 49.76 26.14
C MET A 1 -28.65 48.78 26.49
N LYS A 2 -28.09 48.81 27.72
CA LYS A 2 -27.01 47.89 28.16
C LYS A 2 -27.37 46.39 28.06
N THR A 3 -28.56 45.99 28.50
CA THR A 3 -29.01 44.58 28.51
C THR A 3 -29.13 43.97 27.11
N PHE A 4 -29.53 44.77 26.12
CA PHE A 4 -29.66 44.33 24.72
C PHE A 4 -28.29 44.08 24.07
N ILE A 5 -27.32 44.97 24.32
CA ILE A 5 -25.94 44.83 23.83
C ILE A 5 -25.26 43.59 24.44
N VAL A 6 -25.48 43.35 25.74
CA VAL A 6 -24.96 42.15 26.42
C VAL A 6 -25.55 40.87 25.82
N ALA A 7 -26.86 40.81 25.56
CA ALA A 7 -27.51 39.65 24.95
C ALA A 7 -26.99 39.35 23.53
N VAL A 8 -26.72 40.38 22.72
CA VAL A 8 -26.15 40.24 21.37
C VAL A 8 -24.69 39.75 21.44
N LEU A 9 -23.91 40.25 22.38
CA LEU A 9 -22.52 39.83 22.60
C LEU A 9 -22.45 38.37 23.07
N MET A 10 -23.34 37.96 23.99
CA MET A 10 -23.45 36.59 24.49
C MET A 10 -23.81 35.60 23.37
N LYS A 11 -24.74 35.96 22.46
CA LYS A 11 -25.08 35.13 21.29
C LYS A 11 -23.90 34.96 20.33
N LYS A 12 -23.11 36.02 20.07
CA LYS A 12 -21.90 35.94 19.22
C LYS A 12 -20.84 35.03 19.84
N ASN A 13 -20.66 35.08 21.15
CA ASN A 13 -19.73 34.20 21.86
C ASN A 13 -20.19 32.75 21.84
N LEU A 14 -21.50 32.49 21.96
CA LEU A 14 -22.08 31.14 21.84
C LEU A 14 -21.85 30.53 20.46
N VAL A 15 -22.05 31.29 19.38
CA VAL A 15 -21.80 30.82 17.99
C VAL A 15 -20.32 30.51 17.76
N ARG A 16 -19.41 31.33 18.30
CA ARG A 16 -17.96 31.09 18.23
C ARG A 16 -17.55 29.82 18.97
N ILE A 17 -18.12 29.58 20.15
CA ILE A 17 -17.89 28.35 20.92
C ILE A 17 -18.36 27.12 20.14
N ILE A 18 -19.54 27.17 19.53
CA ILE A 18 -20.06 26.08 18.69
C ILE A 18 -19.14 25.80 17.49
N LEU A 19 -18.66 26.83 16.79
CA LEU A 19 -17.74 26.69 15.66
C LEU A 19 -16.40 26.05 16.06
N VAL A 20 -15.88 26.39 17.24
CA VAL A 20 -14.66 25.76 17.79
C VAL A 20 -14.89 24.29 18.12
N ILE A 21 -16.04 23.95 18.73
CA ILE A 21 -16.38 22.55 19.05
C ILE A 21 -16.51 21.70 17.78
N VAL A 22 -17.13 22.23 16.72
CA VAL A 22 -17.30 21.54 15.43
C VAL A 22 -15.96 21.30 14.73
N SER A 23 -15.03 22.27 14.79
CA SER A 23 -13.71 22.14 14.18
C SER A 23 -12.81 21.13 14.92
N ILE A 24 -12.93 21.05 16.25
CA ILE A 24 -12.27 20.00 17.05
C ILE A 24 -12.84 18.61 16.71
N ALA A 25 -14.16 18.49 16.53
CA ALA A 25 -14.81 17.23 16.19
C ALA A 25 -14.44 16.71 14.78
N HIS A 26 -14.09 17.59 13.84
CA HIS A 26 -13.66 17.20 12.48
C HIS A 26 -12.19 16.76 12.37
N SER A 27 -11.38 16.97 13.42
CA SER A 27 -9.94 16.68 13.38
C SER A 27 -9.60 15.23 13.80
N GLY A 28 -10.63 14.40 14.03
CA GLY A 28 -10.53 13.13 14.73
C GLY A 28 -10.65 11.86 13.88
N SER A 29 -10.23 11.87 12.61
CA SER A 29 -9.98 10.61 11.88
C SER A 29 -8.52 10.21 12.09
N ALA A 30 -8.24 9.65 13.28
CA ALA A 30 -6.98 8.97 13.53
C ALA A 30 -6.80 7.85 12.49
N LEU A 31 -5.73 7.96 11.72
CA LEU A 31 -5.27 6.93 10.80
C LEU A 31 -5.19 5.62 11.58
N ALA A 32 -6.12 4.70 11.32
CA ALA A 32 -5.94 3.31 11.69
C ALA A 32 -4.78 2.79 10.85
N SER A 33 -3.55 2.97 11.34
CA SER A 33 -2.42 2.20 10.85
C SER A 33 -2.66 0.77 11.30
N GLY A 34 -3.35 0.01 10.47
CA GLY A 34 -3.46 -1.43 10.65
C GLY A 34 -2.05 -1.98 10.72
N GLN A 35 -1.58 -2.32 11.93
CA GLN A 35 -0.31 -3.01 12.08
C GLN A 35 -0.48 -4.41 11.52
N VAL A 36 -0.13 -4.59 10.25
CA VAL A 36 -0.05 -5.90 9.61
C VAL A 36 1.05 -6.68 10.32
N LYS A 37 0.66 -7.54 11.28
CA LYS A 37 1.62 -8.38 12.03
C LYS A 37 2.14 -9.55 11.18
N GLN A 38 1.33 -10.03 10.25
CA GLN A 38 1.66 -11.15 9.38
C GLN A 38 0.86 -11.08 8.08
N LEU A 39 1.34 -11.77 7.05
CA LEU A 39 0.60 -11.96 5.80
C LEU A 39 -0.60 -12.86 6.06
N GLY A 40 -1.77 -12.49 5.52
CA GLY A 40 -2.96 -13.35 5.58
C GLY A 40 -2.80 -14.64 4.75
N ASN A 41 -2.01 -14.58 3.67
CA ASN A 41 -1.59 -15.74 2.89
C ASN A 41 -0.11 -16.02 3.14
N THR A 42 0.19 -17.05 3.94
CA THR A 42 1.56 -17.49 4.25
C THR A 42 2.16 -18.38 3.16
N SER A 43 1.44 -18.58 2.07
CA SER A 43 1.70 -19.58 1.05
C SER A 43 1.27 -19.09 -0.34
N PRO A 44 1.79 -17.95 -0.83
CA PRO A 44 1.39 -17.43 -2.12
C PRO A 44 1.94 -18.27 -3.29
N ASN A 45 1.16 -18.34 -4.37
CA ASN A 45 1.50 -19.00 -5.63
C ASN A 45 1.57 -18.01 -6.81
N ARG A 46 1.23 -16.72 -6.63
CA ARG A 46 1.35 -15.70 -7.68
C ARG A 46 2.04 -14.48 -7.09
N ILE A 47 3.35 -14.39 -7.34
CA ILE A 47 4.23 -13.41 -6.71
C ILE A 47 4.76 -12.44 -7.78
N LEU A 48 4.61 -11.14 -7.52
CA LEU A 48 5.18 -10.08 -8.34
C LEU A 48 6.30 -9.37 -7.59
N PHE A 49 7.45 -9.22 -8.25
CA PHE A 49 8.55 -8.39 -7.82
C PHE A 49 8.52 -7.09 -8.64
N VAL A 50 8.43 -5.94 -7.97
CA VAL A 50 8.51 -4.62 -8.60
C VAL A 50 9.71 -3.86 -8.04
N GLY A 51 10.56 -3.34 -8.90
CA GLY A 51 11.66 -2.50 -8.45
C GLY A 51 12.66 -2.10 -9.52
N ASN A 52 13.91 -1.91 -9.12
CA ASN A 52 14.93 -1.39 -10.02
C ASN A 52 16.05 -2.41 -10.29
N SER A 53 17.21 -1.92 -10.72
CA SER A 53 18.39 -2.73 -11.06
C SER A 53 18.81 -3.71 -9.97
N TYR A 54 18.51 -3.41 -8.70
CA TYR A 54 18.80 -4.29 -7.57
C TYR A 54 17.99 -5.60 -7.63
N LEU A 55 16.75 -5.57 -8.15
CA LEU A 55 15.96 -6.77 -8.39
C LEU A 55 16.23 -7.40 -9.76
N TYR A 56 16.73 -6.64 -10.73
CA TYR A 56 16.89 -7.09 -12.12
C TYR A 56 18.18 -7.86 -12.38
N TYR A 57 19.33 -7.34 -11.93
CA TYR A 57 20.62 -7.91 -12.30
C TYR A 57 20.90 -9.27 -11.64
N ASN A 58 21.90 -9.99 -12.18
CA ASN A 58 22.33 -11.31 -11.73
C ASN A 58 21.20 -12.35 -11.78
N ASP A 59 20.62 -12.54 -12.96
CA ASP A 59 19.50 -13.47 -13.19
C ASP A 59 18.21 -13.09 -12.43
N SER A 60 18.12 -11.85 -11.92
CA SER A 60 17.00 -11.30 -11.17
C SER A 60 16.66 -12.05 -9.87
N LEU A 61 16.34 -11.29 -8.82
CA LEU A 61 16.09 -11.85 -7.50
C LEU A 61 14.92 -12.86 -7.50
N HIS A 62 13.88 -12.63 -8.31
CA HIS A 62 12.72 -13.51 -8.38
C HIS A 62 13.06 -14.95 -8.83
N ASN A 63 14.06 -15.13 -9.70
CA ASN A 63 14.48 -16.47 -10.13
C ASN A 63 15.24 -17.21 -9.03
N HIS A 64 16.10 -16.52 -8.29
CA HIS A 64 16.78 -17.10 -7.13
C HIS A 64 15.79 -17.51 -6.04
N VAL A 65 14.84 -16.63 -5.72
CA VAL A 65 13.77 -16.95 -4.75
C VAL A 65 12.93 -18.12 -5.22
N LYS A 66 12.55 -18.15 -6.51
CA LYS A 66 11.82 -19.29 -7.10
C LYS A 66 12.57 -20.62 -6.89
N ARG A 67 13.87 -20.65 -7.15
CA ARG A 67 14.70 -21.86 -6.99
C ARG A 67 14.82 -22.28 -5.52
N MET A 68 15.09 -21.35 -4.61
CA MET A 68 15.13 -21.65 -3.16
C MET A 68 13.78 -22.15 -2.63
N ALA A 69 12.68 -21.54 -3.07
CA ALA A 69 11.34 -21.97 -2.67
C ALA A 69 10.98 -23.35 -3.24
N ALA A 70 11.36 -23.63 -4.50
CA ALA A 70 11.16 -24.93 -5.12
C ALA A 70 11.98 -26.03 -4.42
N GLU A 71 13.21 -25.73 -4.01
CA GLU A 71 14.04 -26.66 -3.23
C GLU A 71 13.41 -26.98 -1.86
N ARG A 72 12.97 -25.94 -1.15
CA ARG A 72 12.36 -26.12 0.18
C ARG A 72 10.98 -26.76 0.13
N PHE A 73 10.22 -26.53 -0.95
CA PHE A 73 8.85 -26.97 -1.14
C PHE A 73 8.61 -27.55 -2.56
N PRO A 74 9.15 -28.76 -2.87
CA PRO A 74 9.10 -29.34 -4.22
C PRO A 74 7.68 -29.50 -4.78
N GLU A 75 6.72 -29.91 -3.95
CA GLU A 75 5.31 -30.08 -4.32
C GLU A 75 4.65 -28.80 -4.85
N ARG A 76 5.24 -27.64 -4.56
CA ARG A 76 4.72 -26.33 -4.94
C ARG A 76 5.44 -25.71 -6.12
N ALA A 77 6.58 -26.28 -6.53
CA ALA A 77 7.43 -25.71 -7.57
C ALA A 77 6.68 -25.49 -8.90
N LYS A 78 5.73 -26.37 -9.21
CA LYS A 78 4.90 -26.30 -10.43
C LYS A 78 3.66 -25.42 -10.28
N LEU A 79 3.26 -25.08 -9.05
CA LEU A 79 2.06 -24.29 -8.76
C LEU A 79 2.37 -22.79 -8.72
N ALA A 80 3.55 -22.42 -8.23
CA ALA A 80 3.93 -21.05 -8.00
C ALA A 80 4.48 -20.37 -9.27
N VAL A 81 3.97 -19.18 -9.55
CA VAL A 81 4.40 -18.30 -10.63
C VAL A 81 5.04 -17.05 -10.04
N TYR A 82 6.23 -16.75 -10.55
CA TYR A 82 7.04 -15.60 -10.17
C TYR A 82 7.14 -14.67 -11.38
N LYS A 83 6.83 -13.39 -11.19
CA LYS A 83 6.97 -12.34 -12.21
C LYS A 83 7.86 -11.23 -11.67
N SER A 84 8.57 -10.54 -12.57
CA SER A 84 9.40 -9.40 -12.24
C SER A 84 9.11 -8.25 -13.21
N ALA A 85 8.92 -7.04 -12.67
CA ALA A 85 8.71 -5.83 -13.41
C ALA A 85 9.70 -4.77 -12.91
N THR A 86 10.80 -4.59 -13.65
CA THR A 86 11.92 -3.76 -13.20
C THR A 86 12.30 -2.68 -14.20
N ILE A 87 12.59 -1.47 -13.70
CA ILE A 87 13.11 -0.35 -14.50
C ILE A 87 14.47 0.04 -13.92
N GLY A 88 15.55 -0.08 -14.70
CA GLY A 88 16.90 0.25 -14.24
C GLY A 88 17.02 1.71 -13.75
N GLY A 89 17.72 1.93 -12.63
CA GLY A 89 17.93 3.26 -12.06
C GLY A 89 16.67 3.97 -11.53
N SER A 90 15.52 3.30 -11.50
CA SER A 90 14.25 3.92 -11.13
C SER A 90 13.99 3.95 -9.61
N LYS A 91 13.14 4.88 -9.21
CA LYS A 91 12.42 4.89 -7.92
C LYS A 91 11.10 4.17 -8.07
N LEU A 92 10.51 3.74 -6.95
CA LEU A 92 9.21 3.06 -7.00
C LEU A 92 8.12 3.96 -7.61
N SER A 93 8.21 5.29 -7.40
CA SER A 93 7.30 6.28 -7.98
C SER A 93 7.33 6.38 -9.50
N HIS A 94 8.34 5.81 -10.18
CA HIS A 94 8.39 5.76 -11.64
C HIS A 94 7.60 4.58 -12.23
N HIS A 95 7.15 3.63 -11.40
CA HIS A 95 6.37 2.50 -11.86
C HIS A 95 4.88 2.88 -11.95
N ASN A 96 4.24 2.52 -13.07
CA ASN A 96 2.78 2.52 -13.16
C ASN A 96 2.23 1.29 -12.43
N LEU A 97 2.06 1.39 -11.10
CA LEU A 97 1.62 0.26 -10.28
C LEU A 97 0.23 -0.24 -10.67
N ASP A 98 -0.71 0.64 -11.01
CA ASP A 98 -2.06 0.22 -11.41
C ASP A 98 -2.00 -0.73 -12.61
N HIS A 99 -1.19 -0.39 -13.61
CA HIS A 99 -0.97 -1.25 -14.77
C HIS A 99 -0.28 -2.57 -14.41
N LEU A 100 0.71 -2.54 -13.51
CA LEU A 100 1.47 -3.73 -13.10
C LEU A 100 0.67 -4.69 -12.20
N LEU A 101 -0.24 -4.15 -11.37
CA LEU A 101 -1.06 -4.92 -10.44
C LEU A 101 -2.23 -5.63 -11.13
N ASP A 102 -2.68 -5.13 -12.29
CA ASP A 102 -3.54 -5.90 -13.17
C ASP A 102 -2.72 -7.04 -13.81
N SER A 103 -2.88 -8.23 -13.23
CA SER A 103 -2.13 -9.42 -13.59
C SER A 103 -2.27 -9.81 -15.06
N LYS A 104 -3.37 -9.42 -15.72
CA LYS A 104 -3.61 -9.71 -17.13
C LYS A 104 -2.63 -8.99 -18.04
N ASN A 105 -2.22 -7.77 -17.66
CA ASN A 105 -1.24 -6.98 -18.42
C ASN A 105 0.14 -7.64 -18.46
N ILE A 106 0.42 -8.56 -17.54
CA ILE A 106 1.68 -9.31 -17.46
C ILE A 106 1.49 -10.83 -17.59
N GLY A 107 0.38 -11.23 -18.24
CA GLY A 107 0.16 -12.57 -18.75
C GLY A 107 -0.38 -13.58 -17.73
N LEU A 108 -1.03 -13.12 -16.66
CA LEU A 108 -1.66 -13.98 -15.66
C LEU A 108 -3.17 -13.78 -15.61
N LYS A 109 -3.90 -14.90 -15.60
CA LYS A 109 -5.38 -14.91 -15.54
C LYS A 109 -5.94 -14.55 -14.16
N LYS A 110 -5.15 -14.73 -13.09
CA LYS A 110 -5.56 -14.51 -11.70
C LYS A 110 -4.64 -13.48 -11.04
N ASN A 111 -5.22 -12.67 -10.16
CA ASN A 111 -4.54 -11.61 -9.41
C ASN A 111 -3.34 -12.13 -8.61
N PHE A 112 -2.36 -11.25 -8.39
CA PHE A 112 -1.25 -11.52 -7.49
C PHE A 112 -1.73 -11.75 -6.06
N GLU A 113 -1.05 -12.66 -5.36
CA GLU A 113 -1.29 -12.97 -3.95
C GLU A 113 -0.23 -12.33 -3.04
N LEU A 114 0.95 -12.03 -3.60
CA LEU A 114 2.02 -11.33 -2.93
C LEU A 114 2.71 -10.39 -3.92
N VAL A 115 2.96 -9.16 -3.48
CA VAL A 115 3.74 -8.16 -4.21
C VAL A 115 4.91 -7.74 -3.33
N ILE A 116 6.12 -7.82 -3.87
CA ILE A 116 7.36 -7.41 -3.21
C ILE A 116 7.83 -6.13 -3.90
N LEU A 117 7.87 -5.04 -3.14
CA LEU A 117 8.26 -3.72 -3.63
C LEU A 117 9.66 -3.38 -3.14
N GLN A 118 10.55 -3.01 -4.06
CA GLN A 118 11.88 -2.49 -3.75
C GLN A 118 12.18 -1.29 -4.63
N GLY A 119 12.47 -0.16 -4.02
CA GLY A 119 12.80 1.08 -4.73
C GLY A 119 12.79 2.23 -3.75
N GLY A 120 13.88 3.02 -3.74
CA GLY A 120 13.97 4.25 -2.95
C GLY A 120 13.22 5.41 -3.59
#